data_AF-X0SFM6-F1
#
_entry.id   AF-X0SFM6-F1
#
_cell.length_a   1.000
_cell.length_b   1.000
_cell.length_c   1.000
_cell.angle_alpha   90.00
_cell.angle_beta   90.00
_cell.angle_gamma   90.00
#
_symmetry.space_group_name_H-M   'P 1'
#
loop_
_entity.id
_entity.type
_entity.pdbx_description
1 polymer ?
#
loop_
_entity_poly.entity_id
_entity_poly.type
_entity_poly.pdbx_seq_one_letter_code
_entity_poly.pdbx_strand_id
1 'polypeptide(L)'
;MNDAPSRLSAFIAELRHRRVFRVAIVYAGVAFIIFQVADFAFPALHVPNWFSSAVVVLLLLGFFIAVGLAWAFDLTAEGLVRAKVKREPTAAKAPHHVVIGNKTLAVIALLAIIAAAWSWWGRPGPEAALGKKSIAVLPLDDLMGDPEQVYFVEGMHEALISALSNIGAVTVISRRSTLQYKDSEKTMPTIASELGVDALLEGSAQLVGERVRITTQLIDSQDRHLWNKTYERELEDVFALYNDVTRAIAQEIQA
;
A
#
# COMPACT_ATOMS: atom_id res chain seq x y z
N MET A 1 12.32 31.64 43.01
CA MET A 1 12.43 30.73 41.84
C MET A 1 11.02 30.22 41.62
N ASN A 2 10.23 30.91 40.81
CA ASN A 2 8.81 30.62 40.62
C ASN A 2 8.66 29.89 39.29
N ASP A 3 8.37 28.60 39.35
CA ASP A 3 8.12 27.78 38.16
C ASP A 3 6.79 28.21 37.53
N ALA A 4 6.88 28.97 36.42
CA ALA A 4 5.71 29.24 35.60
C ALA A 4 5.18 27.91 35.03
N PRO A 5 3.89 27.58 35.15
CA PRO A 5 3.34 26.35 34.60
C PRO A 5 3.56 26.33 33.09
N SER A 6 4.13 25.23 32.59
CA SER A 6 4.43 25.07 31.17
C SER A 6 3.15 25.20 30.34
N ARG A 7 3.22 25.86 29.18
CA ARG A 7 2.05 26.07 28.28
C ARG A 7 1.32 24.76 27.94
N LEU A 8 2.04 23.63 27.96
CA LEU A 8 1.52 22.27 27.83
C LEU A 8 0.62 21.86 28.99
N SER A 9 0.98 22.16 30.24
CA SER A 9 0.16 21.86 31.40
C SER A 9 -1.12 22.70 31.43
N ALA A 10 -1.05 23.97 31.03
CA ALA A 10 -2.23 24.83 30.87
C ALA A 10 -3.13 24.33 29.73
N PHE A 11 -2.55 23.91 28.59
CA PHE A 11 -3.29 23.34 27.46
C PHE A 11 -3.94 21.97 27.79
N ILE A 12 -3.24 21.12 28.53
CA ILE A 12 -3.76 19.83 29.02
C ILE A 12 -4.84 20.04 30.08
N ALA A 13 -4.70 21.04 30.96
CA ALA A 13 -5.73 21.42 31.92
C ALA A 13 -6.97 22.02 31.23
N GLU A 14 -6.79 22.83 30.19
CA GLU A 14 -7.85 23.40 29.36
C GLU A 14 -8.64 22.29 28.62
N LEU A 15 -7.93 21.30 28.06
CA LEU A 15 -8.56 20.12 27.46
C LEU A 15 -9.30 19.29 28.52
N ARG A 16 -8.79 19.21 29.76
CA ARG A 16 -9.36 18.38 30.84
C ARG A 16 -10.66 18.97 31.40
N HIS A 17 -10.82 20.29 31.32
CA HIS A 17 -11.99 20.99 31.86
C HIS A 17 -13.22 20.95 30.93
N ARG A 18 -13.06 20.55 29.67
CA ARG A 18 -14.15 20.43 28.69
C ARG A 18 -14.33 18.96 28.35
N ARG A 19 -15.58 18.48 28.31
CA ARG A 19 -15.98 17.05 28.18
C ARG A 19 -15.47 16.32 26.91
N VAL A 20 -14.62 16.96 26.12
CA VAL A 20 -13.98 16.46 24.89
C VAL A 20 -13.21 15.16 25.12
N PHE A 21 -12.51 15.00 26.25
CA PHE A 21 -11.84 13.73 26.58
C PHE A 21 -12.81 12.56 26.69
N ARG A 22 -14.02 12.79 27.23
CA ARG A 22 -15.02 11.73 27.35
C ARG A 22 -15.52 11.28 25.98
N VAL A 23 -15.73 12.23 25.06
CA VAL A 23 -16.14 11.92 23.68
C VAL A 23 -15.01 11.21 22.93
N ALA A 24 -13.76 11.66 23.08
CA ALA A 24 -12.61 11.03 22.46
C ALA A 24 -12.39 9.59 22.95
N ILE A 25 -12.54 9.34 24.25
CA ILE A 25 -12.43 8.00 24.85
C ILE A 25 -13.56 7.08 24.36
N VAL A 26 -14.81 7.58 24.35
CA VAL A 26 -15.96 6.81 23.85
C VAL A 26 -15.80 6.50 22.36
N TYR A 27 -15.38 7.47 21.55
CA TYR A 27 -15.12 7.28 20.13
C TYR A 27 -14.01 6.25 19.90
N ALA A 28 -12.90 6.34 20.63
CA ALA A 28 -11.80 5.39 20.55
C ALA A 28 -12.27 3.96 20.88
N GLY A 29 -13.12 3.80 21.91
CA GLY A 29 -13.71 2.50 22.25
C GLY A 29 -14.60 1.95 21.13
N VAL A 30 -15.48 2.77 20.55
CA VAL A 30 -16.36 2.36 19.45
C VAL A 30 -15.57 2.04 18.18
N ALA A 31 -14.61 2.89 17.83
CA ALA A 31 -13.71 2.70 16.69
C ALA A 31 -12.90 1.41 16.84
N PHE A 32 -12.41 1.11 18.05
CA PHE A 32 -11.70 -0.13 18.35
C PHE A 32 -12.58 -1.36 18.16
N ILE A 33 -13.83 -1.32 18.62
CA ILE A 33 -14.80 -2.43 18.41
C ILE A 33 -15.08 -2.63 16.92
N ILE A 34 -15.35 -1.56 16.18
CA ILE A 34 -15.57 -1.63 14.72
C ILE A 34 -14.36 -2.22 14.02
N PHE A 35 -13.15 -1.79 14.41
CA PHE A 35 -11.91 -2.31 13.87
C PHE A 35 -11.74 -3.81 14.15
N GLN A 36 -11.97 -4.27 15.39
CA GLN A 36 -11.89 -5.69 15.74
C GLN A 36 -12.89 -6.56 14.96
N VAL A 37 -14.13 -6.08 14.80
CA VAL A 37 -15.14 -6.80 14.03
C VAL A 37 -14.74 -6.86 12.56
N ALA A 38 -14.24 -5.77 11.99
CA ALA A 38 -13.75 -5.73 10.62
C ALA A 38 -12.57 -6.69 10.41
N ASP A 39 -11.58 -6.68 11.31
CA ASP A 39 -10.39 -7.53 11.23
C ASP A 39 -10.73 -9.03 11.28
N PHE A 40 -11.74 -9.40 12.07
CA PHE A 40 -12.22 -10.78 12.15
C PHE A 40 -13.12 -11.18 10.97
N ALA A 41 -14.07 -10.33 10.59
CA ALA A 41 -15.10 -10.67 9.63
C ALA A 41 -14.65 -10.52 8.17
N PHE A 42 -13.81 -9.53 7.85
CA PHE A 42 -13.45 -9.22 6.47
C PHE A 42 -12.60 -10.30 5.79
N PRO A 43 -11.60 -10.91 6.46
CA PRO A 43 -10.90 -12.07 5.90
C PRO A 43 -11.85 -13.25 5.65
N ALA A 44 -12.78 -13.51 6.58
CA ALA A 44 -13.77 -14.59 6.44
C ALA A 44 -14.70 -14.37 5.24
N LEU A 45 -15.03 -13.11 4.94
CA LEU A 45 -15.91 -12.71 3.84
C LEU A 45 -15.15 -12.45 2.52
N HIS A 46 -13.84 -12.71 2.45
CA HIS A 46 -12.99 -12.44 1.28
C HIS A 46 -13.12 -11.00 0.76
N VAL A 47 -13.29 -10.04 1.67
CA VAL A 47 -13.42 -8.63 1.29
C VAL A 47 -12.08 -8.14 0.75
N PRO A 48 -12.03 -7.39 -0.36
CA PRO A 48 -10.79 -6.84 -0.89
C PRO A 48 -10.01 -6.02 0.16
N ASN A 49 -8.69 -6.16 0.19
CA ASN A 49 -7.80 -5.55 1.20
C ASN A 49 -7.90 -4.01 1.29
N TRP A 50 -8.41 -3.34 0.26
CA TRP A 50 -8.63 -1.90 0.31
C TRP A 50 -9.71 -1.49 1.32
N PHE A 51 -10.68 -2.37 1.61
CA PHE A 51 -11.78 -2.07 2.54
C PHE A 51 -11.33 -1.92 3.99
N SER A 52 -10.39 -2.74 4.47
CA SER A 52 -9.84 -2.60 5.83
C SER A 52 -9.16 -1.24 6.00
N SER A 53 -8.41 -0.82 4.98
CA SER A 53 -7.78 0.49 4.91
C SER A 53 -8.82 1.63 4.86
N ALA A 54 -9.89 1.48 4.08
CA ALA A 54 -10.97 2.46 4.00
C ALA A 54 -11.70 2.64 5.35
N VAL A 55 -11.92 1.55 6.09
CA VAL A 55 -12.52 1.61 7.44
C VAL A 55 -11.63 2.39 8.41
N VAL A 56 -10.31 2.14 8.42
CA VAL A 56 -9.37 2.90 9.26
C VAL A 56 -9.39 4.39 8.91
N VAL A 57 -9.39 4.73 7.62
CA VAL A 57 -9.46 6.13 7.16
C VAL A 57 -10.77 6.78 7.59
N LEU A 58 -11.91 6.09 7.46
CA LEU A 58 -13.21 6.58 7.91
C LEU A 58 -13.29 6.77 9.43
N LEU A 59 -12.70 5.87 10.21
CA LEU A 59 -12.62 5.99 11.67
C LEU A 59 -11.73 7.18 12.08
N LEU A 60 -10.62 7.41 11.39
CA LEU A 60 -9.77 8.57 11.66
C LEU A 60 -10.49 9.88 11.29
N LEU A 61 -11.10 9.94 10.11
CA LEU A 61 -11.92 11.10 9.70
C LEU A 61 -13.06 11.36 10.69
N GLY A 62 -13.79 10.31 11.08
CA GLY A 62 -14.86 10.40 12.05
C GLY A 62 -14.39 10.86 13.43
N PHE A 63 -13.18 10.49 13.86
CA PHE A 63 -12.60 10.98 15.12
C PHE A 63 -12.40 12.50 15.08
N PHE A 64 -11.81 13.03 14.00
CA PHE A 64 -11.60 14.48 13.86
C PHE A 64 -12.92 15.24 13.78
N ILE A 65 -13.91 14.70 13.07
CA ILE A 65 -15.27 15.27 13.02
C ILE A 65 -15.92 15.23 14.40
N ALA A 66 -15.83 14.11 15.13
CA ALA A 66 -16.41 13.96 16.46
C ALA A 66 -15.78 14.93 17.48
N VAL A 67 -14.46 15.12 17.45
CA VAL A 67 -13.76 16.10 18.28
C VAL A 67 -14.15 17.53 17.89
N GLY A 68 -14.24 17.83 16.60
CA GLY A 68 -14.69 19.12 16.09
C GLY A 68 -16.12 19.47 16.51
N LEU A 69 -17.04 18.50 16.42
CA LEU A 69 -18.44 18.64 16.86
C LEU A 69 -18.55 18.78 18.38
N ALA A 70 -17.77 18.00 19.15
CA ALA A 70 -17.71 18.12 20.61
C ALA A 70 -17.18 19.50 21.06
N TRP A 71 -16.35 20.14 20.23
CA TRP A 71 -15.88 21.51 20.47
C TRP A 71 -16.88 22.58 20.00
N ALA A 72 -17.69 22.28 18.97
CA ALA A 72 -18.67 23.22 18.40
C ALA A 72 -20.03 23.26 19.14
N PHE A 73 -20.45 22.15 19.77
CA PHE A 73 -21.80 21.99 20.37
C PHE A 73 -21.84 22.22 21.89
N ASP A 74 -21.05 23.15 22.44
CA ASP A 74 -21.17 23.62 23.83
C ASP A 74 -22.40 24.57 24.01
N LEU A 75 -23.59 24.10 23.61
CA LEU A 75 -24.92 24.75 23.64
C LEU A 75 -25.89 23.63 24.09
N THR A 76 -26.57 23.59 25.23
CA THR A 76 -27.07 24.57 26.18
C THR A 76 -27.36 23.80 27.47
N ALA A 77 -26.69 24.11 28.57
CA ALA A 77 -27.06 23.58 29.90
C ALA A 77 -27.20 24.69 30.96
N GLU A 78 -26.96 25.94 30.61
CA GLU A 78 -27.26 27.08 31.49
C GLU A 78 -28.36 27.92 30.87
N GLY A 79 -29.56 27.74 31.43
CA GLY A 79 -30.70 28.59 31.15
C GLY A 79 -30.38 30.06 31.41
N LEU A 80 -30.81 30.90 30.48
CA LEU A 80 -31.01 32.34 30.54
C LEU A 80 -30.88 32.98 31.94
N VAL A 81 -29.76 33.67 32.20
CA VAL A 81 -29.77 34.87 33.04
C VAL A 81 -29.11 36.01 32.27
N ARG A 82 -29.93 36.76 31.52
CA ARG A 82 -29.63 38.15 31.19
C ARG A 82 -30.15 39.03 32.32
N ALA A 83 -29.26 39.79 32.96
CA ALA A 83 -29.24 41.25 32.84
C ALA A 83 -28.36 41.88 33.92
N LYS A 84 -27.19 42.38 33.53
CA LYS A 84 -26.78 43.72 33.95
C LYS A 84 -25.96 44.38 32.86
N VAL A 85 -26.67 45.06 31.98
CA VAL A 85 -26.08 46.11 31.14
C VAL A 85 -26.18 47.40 31.95
N LYS A 86 -25.03 47.99 32.29
CA LYS A 86 -24.90 49.45 32.32
C LYS A 86 -23.68 49.82 31.50
N ARG A 87 -23.95 50.33 30.30
CA ARG A 87 -22.99 51.01 29.43
C ARG A 87 -22.49 52.28 30.13
N GLU A 88 -21.23 52.65 29.91
CA GLU A 88 -20.89 53.83 29.12
C GLU A 88 -19.48 53.69 28.49
N PRO A 89 -19.19 54.43 27.39
CA PRO A 89 -18.19 54.08 26.39
C PRO A 89 -16.97 55.01 26.40
N THR A 90 -15.77 54.50 26.08
CA THR A 90 -14.72 55.33 25.49
C THR A 90 -13.83 54.52 24.55
N ALA A 91 -13.51 55.15 23.43
CA ALA A 91 -12.89 54.61 22.24
C ALA A 91 -11.43 54.13 22.43
N ALA A 92 -11.10 52.99 21.80
CA ALA A 92 -9.81 52.76 21.15
C ALA A 92 -9.94 51.59 20.15
N LYS A 93 -9.76 51.86 18.85
CA LYS A 93 -9.64 50.84 17.81
C LYS A 93 -8.35 50.03 18.08
N ALA A 94 -8.49 48.76 18.47
CA ALA A 94 -7.37 47.82 18.51
C ALA A 94 -7.11 47.23 17.11
N PRO A 95 -5.86 46.94 16.74
CA PRO A 95 -5.51 46.46 15.40
C PRO A 95 -6.05 45.04 15.17
N HIS A 96 -6.46 44.78 13.92
CA HIS A 96 -6.78 43.44 13.40
C HIS A 96 -5.52 42.57 13.42
N HIS A 97 -5.19 42.00 14.58
CA HIS A 97 -4.35 40.83 14.64
C HIS A 97 -5.22 39.68 14.12
N VAL A 98 -4.88 39.16 12.94
CA VAL A 98 -5.50 37.94 12.42
C VAL A 98 -5.07 36.82 13.37
N VAL A 99 -5.87 36.56 14.41
CA VAL A 99 -5.76 35.33 15.19
C VAL A 99 -6.09 34.23 14.20
N ILE A 100 -5.07 33.56 13.69
CA ILE A 100 -5.21 32.30 12.99
C ILE A 100 -5.80 31.33 14.02
N GLY A 101 -7.13 31.34 14.12
CA GLY A 101 -7.84 30.56 15.13
C GLY A 101 -7.53 29.09 14.94
N ASN A 102 -7.37 28.35 16.04
CA ASN A 102 -7.00 26.92 16.08
C ASN A 102 -7.78 26.00 15.11
N LYS A 103 -8.90 26.46 14.54
CA LYS A 103 -9.66 25.83 13.45
C LYS A 103 -8.86 25.62 12.16
N THR A 104 -7.98 26.54 11.77
CA THR A 104 -7.18 26.40 10.53
C THR A 104 -6.04 25.39 10.70
N LEU A 105 -5.45 25.30 11.90
CA LEU A 105 -4.43 24.31 12.24
C LEU A 105 -4.97 22.87 12.17
N ALA A 106 -6.21 22.65 12.60
CA ALA A 106 -6.86 21.32 12.52
C ALA A 106 -7.10 20.87 11.07
N VAL A 107 -7.51 21.79 10.19
CA VAL A 107 -7.71 21.49 8.76
C VAL A 107 -6.38 21.21 8.06
N ILE A 108 -5.32 21.97 8.38
CA ILE A 108 -3.98 21.73 7.83
C ILE A 108 -3.44 20.38 8.32
N ALA A 109 -3.64 20.03 9.59
CA ALA A 109 -3.24 18.73 10.12
C ALA A 109 -4.01 17.58 9.44
N LEU A 110 -5.32 17.74 9.22
CA LEU A 110 -6.14 16.74 8.51
C LEU A 110 -5.69 16.57 7.05
N LEU A 111 -5.44 17.68 6.34
CA LEU A 111 -4.92 17.64 4.97
C LEU A 111 -3.50 17.03 4.91
N ALA A 112 -2.66 17.29 5.91
CA ALA A 112 -1.33 16.69 6.01
C ALA A 112 -1.41 15.18 6.28
N ILE A 113 -2.37 14.72 7.10
CA ILE A 113 -2.61 13.29 7.36
C ILE A 113 -3.15 12.61 6.11
N ILE A 114 -4.09 13.24 5.39
CA ILE A 114 -4.62 12.73 4.12
C ILE A 114 -3.49 12.67 3.07
N ALA A 115 -2.66 13.70 2.95
CA ALA A 115 -1.52 13.73 2.05
C ALA A 115 -0.45 12.69 2.44
N ALA A 116 -0.22 12.46 3.73
CA ALA A 116 0.69 11.41 4.20
C ALA A 116 0.13 10.00 3.94
N ALA A 117 -1.17 9.79 4.13
CA ALA A 117 -1.86 8.54 3.81
C ALA A 117 -1.86 8.26 2.29
N TRP A 118 -2.11 9.28 1.47
CA TRP A 118 -1.95 9.21 0.00
C TRP A 118 -0.50 8.94 -0.41
N SER A 119 0.47 9.57 0.26
CA SER A 119 1.89 9.31 0.00
C SER A 119 2.30 7.89 0.36
N TRP A 120 1.70 7.27 1.38
CA TRP A 120 1.95 5.88 1.74
C TRP A 120 1.33 4.86 0.77
N TRP A 121 0.27 5.21 0.03
CA TRP A 121 -0.34 4.33 -0.96
C TRP A 121 0.50 4.11 -2.23
N GLY A 122 1.47 4.99 -2.53
CA GLY A 122 2.31 4.90 -3.72
C GLY A 122 3.79 4.62 -3.44
N ARG A 123 4.18 4.25 -2.21
CA ARG A 123 5.59 3.95 -1.92
C ARG A 123 5.92 2.56 -2.46
N PRO A 124 6.84 2.45 -3.43
CA PRO A 124 7.37 1.14 -3.78
C PRO A 124 8.03 0.54 -2.55
N GLY A 125 7.94 -0.79 -2.41
CA GLY A 125 8.43 -1.52 -1.23
C GLY A 125 9.91 -1.21 -0.93
N PRO A 126 10.39 -1.48 0.29
CA PRO A 126 11.75 -1.16 0.73
C PRO A 126 12.89 -1.65 -0.20
N GLU A 127 12.64 -2.58 -1.11
CA GLU A 127 13.62 -2.98 -2.15
C GLU A 127 13.85 -1.94 -3.25
N ALA A 128 12.86 -1.11 -3.58
CA ALA A 128 13.08 0.03 -4.49
C ALA A 128 14.06 1.05 -3.90
N ALA A 129 14.21 1.09 -2.57
CA ALA A 129 15.22 1.93 -1.90
C ALA A 129 16.66 1.39 -2.09
N LEU A 130 16.84 0.12 -2.48
CA LEU A 130 18.13 -0.46 -2.85
C LEU A 130 18.43 -0.33 -4.36
N GLY A 131 17.52 0.25 -5.15
CA GLY A 131 17.67 0.43 -6.59
C GLY A 131 17.62 -0.87 -7.41
N LYS A 132 17.42 -2.03 -6.77
CA LYS A 132 17.23 -3.31 -7.46
C LYS A 132 15.76 -3.48 -7.83
N LYS A 133 15.50 -3.71 -9.11
CA LYS A 133 14.16 -4.05 -9.62
C LYS A 133 13.75 -5.43 -9.13
N SER A 134 12.46 -5.61 -8.85
CA SER A 134 11.87 -6.91 -8.49
C SER A 134 11.11 -7.54 -9.67
N ILE A 135 11.28 -8.85 -9.85
CA ILE A 135 10.64 -9.63 -10.91
C ILE A 135 9.96 -10.87 -10.32
N ALA A 136 8.81 -11.24 -10.87
CA ALA A 136 8.25 -12.57 -10.68
C ALA A 136 8.23 -13.34 -12.00
N VAL A 137 8.65 -14.59 -11.97
CA VAL A 137 8.48 -15.52 -13.10
C VAL A 137 7.14 -16.22 -12.91
N LEU A 138 6.23 -16.08 -13.85
CA LEU A 138 4.95 -16.79 -13.84
C LEU A 138 5.14 -18.23 -14.34
N PRO A 139 4.27 -19.18 -13.93
CA PRO A 139 4.31 -20.54 -14.44
C PRO A 139 4.34 -20.53 -15.97
N LEU A 140 5.29 -21.26 -16.55
CA LEU A 140 5.42 -21.32 -18.01
C LEU A 140 4.26 -22.12 -18.59
N ASP A 141 3.73 -21.65 -19.71
CA ASP A 141 2.67 -22.32 -20.45
C ASP A 141 3.21 -23.59 -21.12
N ASP A 142 2.43 -24.66 -20.99
CA ASP A 142 2.56 -25.87 -21.81
C ASP A 142 1.59 -25.76 -23.00
N LEU A 143 2.15 -25.65 -24.19
CA LEU A 143 1.39 -25.50 -25.44
C LEU A 143 1.07 -26.83 -26.12
N MET A 144 1.60 -27.94 -25.62
CA MET A 144 1.50 -29.27 -26.24
C MET A 144 0.51 -30.17 -25.50
N GLY A 145 0.33 -29.95 -24.19
CA GLY A 145 -0.67 -30.66 -23.37
C GLY A 145 -0.34 -32.14 -23.12
N ASP A 146 0.93 -32.51 -23.27
CA ASP A 146 1.44 -33.87 -23.02
C ASP A 146 1.87 -34.01 -21.55
N PRO A 147 1.38 -35.02 -20.79
CA PRO A 147 1.80 -35.26 -19.41
C PRO A 147 3.33 -35.36 -19.20
N GLU A 148 4.08 -35.85 -20.19
CA GLU A 148 5.55 -35.92 -20.09
C GLU A 148 6.21 -34.55 -20.17
N GLN A 149 5.58 -33.57 -20.84
CA GLN A 149 6.09 -32.20 -20.95
C GLN A 149 5.81 -31.36 -19.71
N VAL A 150 4.79 -31.68 -18.92
CA VAL A 150 4.48 -30.95 -17.68
C VAL A 150 5.70 -30.90 -16.75
N TYR A 151 6.40 -32.02 -16.56
CA TYR A 151 7.61 -32.07 -15.73
C TYR A 151 8.75 -31.24 -16.32
N PHE A 152 8.89 -31.24 -17.64
CA PHE A 152 9.89 -30.43 -18.33
C PHE A 152 9.62 -28.94 -18.17
N VAL A 153 8.39 -28.49 -18.41
CA VAL A 153 7.95 -27.10 -18.28
C VAL A 153 8.06 -26.61 -16.84
N GLU A 154 7.68 -27.43 -15.86
CA GLU A 154 7.85 -27.08 -14.44
C GLU A 154 9.31 -27.02 -14.01
N GLY A 155 10.15 -27.96 -14.49
CA GLY A 155 11.59 -27.95 -14.26
C GLY A 155 12.26 -26.72 -14.87
N MET A 156 11.83 -26.33 -16.08
CA MET A 156 12.25 -25.13 -16.79
C MET A 156 11.93 -23.87 -15.98
N HIS A 157 10.71 -23.78 -15.46
CA HIS A 157 10.26 -22.66 -14.65
C HIS A 157 11.11 -22.50 -13.37
N GLU A 158 11.37 -23.58 -12.64
CA GLU A 158 12.25 -23.56 -11.46
C GLU A 158 13.69 -23.17 -11.82
N ALA A 159 14.21 -23.70 -12.93
CA ALA A 159 15.57 -23.40 -13.40
C ALA A 159 15.74 -21.91 -13.74
N LEU A 160 14.75 -21.28 -14.38
CA LEU A 160 14.76 -19.85 -14.68
C LEU A 160 14.75 -19.00 -13.41
N ILE A 161 13.90 -19.34 -12.43
CA ILE A 161 13.87 -18.64 -11.14
C ILE A 161 15.23 -18.74 -10.45
N SER A 162 15.81 -19.94 -10.41
CA SER A 162 17.13 -20.19 -9.82
C SER A 162 18.24 -19.40 -10.53
N ALA A 163 18.26 -19.43 -11.86
CA ALA A 163 19.25 -18.70 -12.65
C ALA A 163 19.14 -17.17 -12.45
N LEU A 164 17.94 -16.60 -12.49
CA LEU A 164 17.71 -15.17 -12.25
C LEU A 164 18.13 -14.77 -10.83
N SER A 165 17.81 -15.60 -9.84
CA SER A 165 18.18 -15.38 -8.45
C SER A 165 19.70 -15.38 -8.26
N ASN A 166 20.42 -16.26 -8.95
CA ASN A 166 21.87 -16.40 -8.85
C ASN A 166 22.64 -15.23 -9.48
N ILE A 167 22.11 -14.55 -10.50
CA ILE A 167 22.77 -13.36 -11.07
C ILE A 167 22.75 -12.18 -10.09
N GLY A 168 21.76 -12.11 -9.20
CA GLY A 168 21.66 -11.07 -8.16
C GLY A 168 21.44 -9.64 -8.69
N ALA A 169 21.17 -9.51 -9.99
CA ALA A 169 20.85 -8.27 -10.70
C ALA A 169 19.46 -7.72 -10.35
N VAL A 170 18.53 -8.60 -9.96
CA VAL A 170 17.13 -8.33 -9.65
C VAL A 170 16.71 -9.15 -8.42
N THR A 171 15.71 -8.69 -7.68
CA THR A 171 15.03 -9.54 -6.69
C THR A 171 14.04 -10.45 -7.41
N VAL A 172 14.07 -11.75 -7.14
CA VAL A 172 13.16 -12.72 -7.78
C VAL A 172 12.19 -13.29 -6.75
N ILE A 173 10.89 -13.29 -7.07
CA ILE A 173 9.86 -13.92 -6.24
C ILE A 173 9.94 -15.44 -6.30
N SER A 174 9.72 -16.10 -5.16
CA SER A 174 9.80 -17.56 -5.05
C SER A 174 8.75 -18.28 -5.88
N ARG A 175 9.10 -19.47 -6.41
CA ARG A 175 8.19 -20.33 -7.19
C ARG A 175 6.86 -20.59 -6.49
N ARG A 176 6.87 -20.85 -5.17
CA ARG A 176 5.63 -21.17 -4.44
C ARG A 176 4.62 -20.02 -4.47
N SER A 177 5.11 -18.78 -4.46
CA SER A 177 4.27 -17.58 -4.52
C SER A 177 3.71 -17.33 -5.92
N THR A 178 4.41 -17.75 -6.97
CA THR A 178 3.97 -17.56 -8.36
C THR A 178 3.11 -18.71 -8.87
N LEU A 179 3.26 -19.91 -8.30
CA LEU A 179 2.52 -21.12 -8.71
C LEU A 179 0.99 -20.97 -8.60
N GLN A 180 0.49 -20.14 -7.67
CA GLN A 180 -0.94 -19.87 -7.53
C GLN A 180 -1.56 -19.13 -8.73
N TYR A 181 -0.73 -18.54 -9.59
CA TYR A 181 -1.17 -17.83 -10.80
C TYR A 181 -1.16 -18.72 -12.04
N LYS A 182 -0.88 -20.02 -11.91
CA LYS A 182 -1.03 -20.98 -12.99
C LYS A 182 -2.50 -20.97 -13.46
N ASP A 183 -2.70 -20.81 -14.77
CA ASP A 183 -4.03 -20.74 -15.39
C ASP A 183 -4.95 -19.63 -14.80
N SER A 184 -4.36 -18.57 -14.23
CA SER A 184 -5.13 -17.49 -13.62
C SER A 184 -5.69 -16.54 -14.69
N GLU A 185 -6.95 -16.13 -14.52
CA GLU A 185 -7.59 -15.09 -15.35
C GLU A 185 -7.30 -13.66 -14.87
N LYS A 186 -6.46 -13.50 -13.84
CA LYS A 186 -6.10 -12.17 -13.31
C LYS A 186 -5.28 -11.38 -14.33
N THR A 187 -5.49 -10.07 -14.35
CA THR A 187 -4.69 -9.17 -15.20
C THR A 187 -3.27 -9.00 -14.66
N MET A 188 -2.31 -8.73 -15.55
CA MET A 188 -0.90 -8.50 -15.17
C MET A 188 -0.71 -7.43 -14.08
N PRO A 189 -1.38 -6.26 -14.14
CA PRO A 189 -1.26 -5.27 -13.07
C PRO A 189 -1.73 -5.79 -11.71
N THR A 190 -2.76 -6.64 -11.69
CA THR A 190 -3.28 -7.24 -10.47
C THR A 190 -2.26 -8.21 -9.87
N ILE A 191 -1.70 -9.09 -10.69
CA ILE A 191 -0.67 -10.07 -10.26
C ILE A 191 0.58 -9.33 -9.77
N ALA A 192 1.06 -8.34 -10.53
CA ALA A 192 2.22 -7.53 -10.16
C ALA A 192 2.01 -6.80 -8.83
N SER A 193 0.81 -6.25 -8.60
CA SER A 193 0.45 -5.60 -7.35
C SER A 193 0.35 -6.57 -6.17
N GLU A 194 -0.19 -7.77 -6.37
CA GLU A 194 -0.31 -8.78 -5.31
C GLU A 194 1.06 -9.35 -4.91
N LEU A 195 1.96 -9.52 -5.88
CA LEU A 195 3.32 -9.99 -5.65
C LEU A 195 4.29 -8.88 -5.21
N GLY A 196 3.92 -7.61 -5.40
CA GLY A 196 4.76 -6.46 -5.08
C GLY A 196 5.99 -6.33 -5.98
N VAL A 197 5.85 -6.64 -7.28
CA VAL A 197 6.95 -6.65 -8.26
C VAL A 197 6.89 -5.52 -9.27
N ASP A 198 8.06 -5.10 -9.76
CA ASP A 198 8.17 -4.10 -10.84
C ASP A 198 7.83 -4.67 -12.22
N ALA A 199 8.12 -5.97 -12.44
CA ALA A 199 7.91 -6.66 -13.69
C ALA A 199 7.52 -8.14 -13.49
N LEU A 200 6.86 -8.70 -14.50
CA LEU A 200 6.46 -10.09 -14.63
C LEU A 200 7.17 -10.69 -15.84
N LEU A 201 7.68 -11.91 -15.69
CA LEU A 201 8.19 -12.73 -16.78
C LEU A 201 7.16 -13.81 -17.10
N GLU A 202 6.57 -13.72 -18.27
CA GLU A 202 5.69 -14.74 -18.85
C GLU A 202 6.43 -15.54 -19.91
N GLY A 203 5.92 -16.73 -20.21
CA GLY A 203 6.50 -17.52 -21.28
C GLY A 203 5.90 -18.89 -21.44
N SER A 204 6.36 -19.57 -22.47
CA SER A 204 5.98 -20.95 -22.80
C SER A 204 7.24 -21.77 -23.04
N ALA A 205 7.20 -23.05 -22.67
CA ALA A 205 8.25 -24.00 -22.99
C ALA A 205 7.68 -25.21 -23.72
N GLN A 206 8.44 -25.74 -24.68
CA GLN A 206 8.07 -26.92 -25.45
C GLN A 206 9.30 -27.80 -25.63
N LEU A 207 9.11 -29.12 -25.57
CA LEU A 207 10.10 -30.11 -25.94
C LEU A 207 9.56 -30.95 -27.10
N VAL A 208 10.26 -30.92 -28.24
CA VAL A 208 9.89 -31.68 -29.45
C VAL A 208 11.07 -32.55 -29.86
N GLY A 209 10.99 -33.85 -29.58
CA GLY A 209 12.12 -34.75 -29.71
C GLY A 209 13.25 -34.29 -28.78
N GLU A 210 14.38 -33.88 -29.36
CA GLU A 210 15.53 -33.34 -28.61
C GLU A 210 15.65 -31.82 -28.73
N ARG A 211 14.60 -31.11 -29.18
CA ARG A 211 14.65 -29.65 -29.36
C ARG A 211 13.77 -28.94 -28.34
N VAL A 212 14.39 -28.00 -27.64
CA VAL A 212 13.76 -27.13 -26.66
C VAL A 212 13.45 -25.79 -27.31
N ARG A 213 12.20 -25.36 -27.22
CA ARG A 213 11.78 -24.01 -27.56
C ARG A 213 11.27 -23.30 -26.30
N ILE A 214 11.78 -22.10 -26.05
CA ILE A 214 11.29 -21.23 -24.98
C ILE A 214 10.96 -19.88 -25.59
N THR A 215 9.76 -19.38 -25.30
CA THR A 215 9.39 -17.99 -25.56
C THR A 215 9.23 -17.29 -24.23
N THR A 216 9.87 -16.15 -24.06
CA THR A 216 9.82 -15.36 -22.84
C THR A 216 9.46 -13.92 -23.15
N GLN A 217 8.60 -13.34 -22.31
CA GLN A 217 8.12 -11.98 -22.42
C GLN A 217 8.25 -11.28 -21.07
N LEU A 218 8.85 -10.10 -21.07
CA LEU A 218 8.97 -9.26 -19.90
C LEU A 218 7.92 -8.15 -19.98
N ILE A 219 7.06 -8.09 -18.97
CA ILE A 219 5.93 -7.16 -18.89
C ILE A 219 6.10 -6.35 -17.61
N ASP A 220 5.93 -5.03 -17.65
CA ASP A 220 5.97 -4.21 -16.44
C ASP A 220 4.66 -4.27 -15.63
N SER A 221 4.70 -3.73 -14.41
CA SER A 221 3.52 -3.66 -13.53
C SER A 221 2.32 -2.86 -14.09
N GLN A 222 2.49 -2.17 -15.23
CA GLN A 222 1.45 -1.42 -15.92
C GLN A 222 1.00 -2.11 -17.21
N ASP A 223 1.31 -3.40 -17.37
CA ASP A 223 0.93 -4.21 -18.53
C ASP A 223 1.57 -3.75 -19.85
N ARG A 224 2.78 -3.20 -19.79
CA ARG A 224 3.54 -2.83 -20.99
C ARG A 224 4.60 -3.88 -21.27
N HIS A 225 4.63 -4.37 -22.51
CA HIS A 225 5.70 -5.25 -22.99
C HIS A 225 7.01 -4.47 -23.07
N LEU A 226 7.98 -4.89 -22.26
CA LEU A 226 9.35 -4.37 -22.29
C LEU A 226 10.18 -5.13 -23.31
N TRP A 227 10.05 -6.47 -23.33
CA TRP A 227 10.86 -7.33 -24.19
C TRP A 227 10.17 -8.66 -24.47
N ASN A 228 10.49 -9.23 -25.63
CA ASN A 228 10.06 -10.56 -26.03
C ASN A 228 11.18 -11.23 -26.82
N LYS A 229 11.44 -12.50 -26.54
CA LYS A 229 12.35 -13.31 -27.32
C LYS A 229 11.99 -14.79 -27.29
N THR A 230 12.21 -15.44 -28.43
CA THR A 230 12.14 -16.89 -28.58
C THR A 230 13.54 -17.46 -28.74
N TYR A 231 13.77 -18.58 -28.09
CA TYR A 231 15.01 -19.33 -28.14
C TYR A 231 14.73 -20.77 -28.54
N GLU A 232 15.59 -21.31 -29.40
CA GLU A 232 15.55 -22.71 -29.81
C GLU A 232 16.94 -23.30 -29.68
N ARG A 233 17.03 -24.44 -28.99
CA ARG A 233 18.27 -25.19 -28.73
C ARG A 233 18.01 -26.68 -28.70
N GLU A 234 19.08 -27.45 -28.80
CA GLU A 234 19.04 -28.88 -28.49
C GLU A 234 18.99 -29.08 -26.96
N LEU A 235 18.39 -30.18 -26.52
CA LEU A 235 18.19 -30.49 -25.11
C LEU A 235 19.53 -30.62 -24.36
N GLU A 236 20.58 -31.08 -25.05
CA GLU A 236 21.95 -31.14 -24.53
C GLU A 236 22.50 -29.77 -24.12
N ASP A 237 22.05 -28.71 -24.80
CA ASP A 237 22.47 -27.32 -24.59
C ASP A 237 21.52 -26.53 -23.67
N VAL A 238 20.58 -27.20 -22.99
CA VAL A 238 19.52 -26.52 -22.20
C VAL A 238 20.09 -25.66 -21.07
N PHE A 239 21.24 -26.00 -20.51
CA PHE A 239 21.89 -25.17 -19.49
C PHE A 239 22.48 -23.87 -20.07
N ALA A 240 23.01 -23.91 -21.29
CA ALA A 240 23.48 -22.71 -21.98
C ALA A 240 22.29 -21.79 -22.32
N LEU A 241 21.16 -22.39 -22.72
CA LEU A 241 19.91 -21.68 -22.94
C LEU A 241 19.47 -20.88 -21.72
N TYR A 242 19.53 -21.45 -20.51
CA TYR A 242 19.19 -20.73 -19.27
C TYR A 242 20.04 -19.49 -19.09
N ASN A 243 21.37 -19.65 -19.21
CA ASN A 243 22.29 -18.53 -19.04
C ASN A 243 22.02 -17.40 -20.04
N ASP A 244 21.71 -17.73 -21.28
CA ASP A 244 21.39 -16.76 -22.34
C ASP A 244 20.08 -16.01 -22.06
N VAL A 245 19.03 -16.72 -21.62
CA VAL A 245 17.73 -16.14 -21.26
C VAL A 245 17.89 -15.21 -20.05
N THR A 246 18.52 -15.71 -18.99
CA THR A 246 18.71 -14.96 -17.74
C THR A 246 19.52 -13.69 -17.95
N ARG A 247 20.61 -13.75 -18.74
CA ARG A 247 21.44 -12.58 -19.04
C ARG A 247 20.68 -11.54 -19.85
N ALA A 248 19.88 -11.96 -20.83
CA ALA A 248 19.07 -11.03 -21.62
C ALA A 248 18.02 -10.31 -20.76
N ILE A 249 17.32 -11.05 -19.89
CA ILE A 249 16.32 -10.47 -18.97
C ILE A 249 17.00 -9.48 -18.00
N ALA A 250 18.14 -9.85 -17.42
CA ALA A 250 18.87 -9.00 -16.49
C ALA A 250 19.35 -7.69 -17.15
N GLN A 251 19.73 -7.73 -18.43
CA GLN A 251 20.11 -6.54 -19.19
C GLN A 251 18.91 -5.62 -19.44
N GLU A 252 17.76 -6.18 -19.83
CA GLU A 252 16.58 -5.39 -20.15
C GLU A 252 15.98 -4.71 -18.91
N ILE A 253 15.93 -5.41 -17.78
CA ILE A 253 15.35 -4.86 -16.53
C ILE A 253 16.18 -3.71 -15.96
N GLN A 254 17.49 -3.66 -16.26
CA GLN A 254 18.40 -2.62 -15.78
C GLN A 254 18.51 -1.41 -16.71
N ALA A 255 17.98 -1.48 -17.94
CA ALA A 255 18.04 -0.41 -18.94
C ALA A 255 17.01 0.70 -18.66
#